data_AF-A0A9D1V8M6-F1
#
_entry.id   AF-A0A9D1V8M6-F1
#
_cell.length_a   1.000
_cell.length_b   1.000
_cell.length_c   1.000
_cell.angle_alpha   90.00
_cell.angle_beta   90.00
_cell.angle_gamma   90.00
#
_symmetry.space_group_name_H-M   'P 1'
#
loop_
_entity.id
_entity.type
_entity.pdbx_description
1 polymer ?
#
loop_
_entity_poly.entity_id
_entity_poly.type
_entity_poly.pdbx_seq_one_letter_code
_entity_poly.pdbx_strand_id
1 'polypeptide(L)'
;MSEDPVREALVRRALGYETDEVVEEYGFNEGEAVLLKRKVTKKSVPPDIQAAKMLLDAEVPLEQLSDEKLEEERQRLLRELQEEEN
;
A
#
# COMPACT_ATOMS: atom_id res chain seq x y z
N MET A 1 -11.68 7.90 6.64
CA MET A 1 -10.59 7.54 5.70
C MET A 1 -9.27 7.53 6.46
N SER A 2 -8.92 6.39 7.03
CA SER A 2 -7.57 6.11 7.52
C SER A 2 -7.05 4.92 6.72
N GLU A 3 -6.77 5.15 5.43
CA GLU A 3 -6.11 4.12 4.63
C GLU A 3 -4.68 3.99 5.15
N ASP A 4 -4.36 2.82 5.70
CA ASP A 4 -3.02 2.47 6.16
C ASP A 4 -2.05 2.58 4.97
N PRO A 5 -1.07 3.51 5.00
CA PRO A 5 -0.12 3.71 3.91
C PRO A 5 0.66 2.44 3.56
N VAL A 6 0.82 1.54 4.54
CA VAL A 6 1.48 0.24 4.34
C VAL A 6 0.62 -0.68 3.48
N ARG A 7 -0.70 -0.68 3.71
CA ARG A 7 -1.65 -1.48 2.91
C ARG A 7 -1.67 -1.02 1.47
N GLU A 8 -1.68 0.29 1.21
CA GLU A 8 -1.63 0.83 -0.15
C GLU A 8 -0.33 0.44 -0.88
N ALA A 9 0.81 0.56 -0.19
CA ALA A 9 2.10 0.13 -0.73
C ALA A 9 2.13 -1.37 -1.05
N LEU A 10 1.55 -2.21 -0.19
CA LEU A 10 1.40 -3.64 -0.42
C LEU A 10 0.53 -3.94 -1.65
N VAL A 11 -0.60 -3.24 -1.81
CA VAL A 11 -1.46 -3.40 -2.99
C VAL A 11 -0.71 -3.04 -4.27
N ARG A 12 0.01 -1.90 -4.28
CA ARG A 12 0.84 -1.50 -5.42
C ARG A 12 1.90 -2.56 -5.74
N ARG A 13 2.55 -3.12 -4.73
CA ARG A 13 3.57 -4.16 -4.93
C ARG A 13 2.95 -5.48 -5.44
N ALA A 14 1.79 -5.86 -4.93
CA ALA A 14 1.07 -7.07 -5.33
C ALA A 14 0.64 -7.02 -6.80
N LEU A 15 0.16 -5.86 -7.27
CA LEU A 15 -0.30 -5.67 -8.64
C LEU A 15 0.83 -5.34 -9.63
N GLY A 16 2.00 -4.94 -9.13
CA GLY A 16 3.05 -4.35 -9.95
C GLY A 16 2.74 -2.90 -10.31
N TYR A 17 3.77 -2.15 -10.66
CA TYR A 17 3.64 -0.72 -10.98
C TYR A 17 4.79 -0.23 -11.85
N GLU A 18 4.60 0.93 -12.47
CA GLU A 18 5.67 1.67 -13.14
C GLU A 18 6.23 2.77 -12.23
N THR A 19 7.53 2.99 -12.31
CA THR A 19 8.22 4.06 -11.58
C THR A 19 9.27 4.74 -12.47
N ASP A 20 9.50 6.02 -12.24
CA ASP A 20 10.49 6.80 -12.97
C ASP A 20 11.79 6.85 -12.18
N GLU A 21 12.87 6.34 -12.78
CA GLU A 21 14.23 6.60 -12.30
C GLU A 21 14.75 7.87 -13.00
N VAL A 22 15.01 8.91 -12.20
CA VAL A 22 15.50 10.20 -12.68
C VAL A 22 16.98 10.31 -12.33
N VAL A 23 17.82 10.49 -13.35
CA VAL A 23 19.26 10.76 -13.22
C VAL A 23 19.53 12.18 -13.71
N GLU A 24 20.02 13.02 -12.83
CA GLU A 24 20.36 14.41 -13.11
C GLU A 24 21.87 14.62 -12.96
N GLU A 25 22.50 15.12 -14.02
CA GLU A 25 23.91 15.50 -14.04
C GLU A 25 24.00 17.02 -13.88
N TYR A 26 24.74 17.47 -12.86
CA TYR A 26 24.95 18.89 -12.56
C TYR A 26 26.41 19.28 -12.84
N GLY A 27 26.60 20.48 -13.36
CA GLY A 27 27.90 21.12 -13.53
C GLY A 27 27.97 22.42 -12.76
N PHE A 28 29.15 23.02 -12.67
CA PHE A 28 29.30 24.33 -12.04
C PHE A 28 29.55 25.40 -13.09
N ASN A 29 28.77 26.48 -13.05
CA ASN A 29 28.99 27.68 -13.83
C ASN A 29 28.95 28.88 -12.88
N GLU A 30 30.01 29.70 -12.88
CA GLU A 30 30.13 30.89 -12.02
C GLU A 30 29.88 30.65 -10.51
N GLY A 31 30.13 29.43 -10.03
CA GLY A 31 29.93 29.05 -8.63
C GLY A 31 28.54 28.48 -8.31
N GLU A 32 27.62 28.46 -9.28
CA GLU A 32 26.29 27.85 -9.14
C GLU A 32 26.22 26.48 -9.81
N ALA A 33 25.49 25.55 -9.20
CA ALA A 33 25.22 24.24 -9.76
C ALA A 33 24.11 24.36 -10.82
N VAL A 34 24.45 24.09 -12.08
CA VAL A 34 23.53 24.10 -13.23
C VAL A 34 23.22 22.68 -13.67
N LEU A 35 21.93 22.37 -13.89
CA LEU A 35 21.50 21.09 -14.43
C LEU A 35 21.97 20.97 -15.89
N LEU A 36 22.88 20.05 -16.16
CA LEU A 36 23.42 19.82 -17.50
C LEU A 36 22.57 18.82 -18.29
N LYS A 37 22.07 17.79 -17.61
CA LYS A 37 21.35 16.70 -18.27
C LYS A 37 20.42 16.02 -17.29
N ARG A 38 19.22 15.70 -17.76
CA ARG A 38 18.23 14.90 -17.03
C ARG A 38 17.82 13.71 -17.88
N LYS A 39 18.05 12.52 -17.38
CA LYS A 39 17.60 11.26 -17.98
C LYS A 39 16.49 10.67 -17.11
N VAL A 40 15.31 10.49 -17.69
CA VAL A 40 14.18 9.80 -17.05
C VAL A 40 14.03 8.42 -17.66
N THR A 41 14.10 7.38 -16.84
CA THR A 41 13.97 5.98 -17.26
C THR A 41 12.76 5.37 -16.59
N LYS A 42 11.77 4.93 -17.39
CA LYS A 42 10.63 4.17 -16.88
C LYS A 42 11.04 2.76 -16.52
N LYS A 43 10.90 2.38 -15.26
CA LYS A 43 11.11 1.03 -14.76
C LYS A 43 9.77 0.38 -14.46
N SER A 44 9.60 -0.85 -14.93
CA SER A 44 8.48 -1.69 -14.54
C SER A 44 8.87 -2.56 -13.36
N VAL A 45 8.10 -2.47 -12.29
CA VAL A 45 8.18 -3.35 -11.13
C VAL A 45 7.11 -4.42 -11.31
N PRO A 46 7.49 -5.70 -11.49
CA PRO A 46 6.52 -6.76 -11.75
C PRO A 46 5.66 -7.04 -10.52
N PRO A 47 4.47 -7.63 -10.70
CA PRO A 47 3.63 -8.12 -9.61
C PRO A 47 4.39 -9.04 -8.65
N ASP A 48 4.08 -8.96 -7.35
CA ASP A 48 4.70 -9.77 -6.30
C ASP A 48 3.68 -10.66 -5.59
N ILE A 49 3.85 -11.97 -5.73
CA ILE A 49 2.98 -12.96 -5.10
C ILE A 49 3.09 -12.95 -3.57
N GLN A 50 4.24 -12.56 -3.00
CA GLN A 50 4.38 -12.47 -1.55
C GLN A 50 3.56 -11.31 -0.99
N ALA A 51 3.56 -10.16 -1.66
CA ALA A 51 2.72 -9.03 -1.29
C ALA A 51 1.22 -9.38 -1.42
N ALA A 52 0.84 -10.10 -2.49
CA ALA A 52 -0.52 -10.60 -2.65
C ALA A 52 -0.91 -11.56 -1.52
N LYS A 53 -0.04 -12.49 -1.16
CA LYS A 53 -0.27 -13.44 -0.05
C LYS A 53 -0.47 -12.72 1.29
N MET A 54 0.38 -11.74 1.62
CA MET A 54 0.25 -10.97 2.86
C MET A 54 -1.09 -10.24 2.97
N LEU A 55 -1.62 -9.73 1.85
CA LEU A 55 -2.94 -9.09 1.81
C LEU A 55 -4.07 -10.10 2.04
N LEU A 56 -3.96 -11.30 1.47
CA LEU A 56 -4.95 -12.37 1.65
C LEU A 56 -4.91 -12.95 3.07
N ASP A 57 -3.72 -13.08 3.65
CA ASP A 57 -3.51 -13.59 5.01
C ASP A 57 -3.85 -12.54 6.09
N ALA A 58 -3.98 -11.25 5.72
CA ALA A 58 -4.35 -10.17 6.66
C ALA A 58 -5.80 -10.31 7.16
N GLU A 59 -6.65 -11.01 6.42
CA GLU A 59 -7.99 -11.38 6.85
C GLU A 59 -7.93 -12.79 7.44
N VAL A 60 -8.09 -12.92 8.76
CA VAL A 60 -8.34 -14.23 9.37
C VAL A 60 -9.73 -14.66 8.90
N PRO A 61 -9.87 -15.78 8.16
CA PRO A 61 -11.19 -16.24 7.75
C PRO A 61 -12.07 -16.44 8.99
N LEU A 62 -13.33 -16.02 8.93
CA LEU A 62 -14.27 -16.17 10.05
C LEU A 62 -14.34 -17.61 10.57
N GLU A 63 -14.17 -18.57 9.67
CA GLU A 63 -14.14 -20.01 9.93
C GLU A 63 -12.95 -20.46 10.81
N GLN A 64 -11.91 -19.63 10.94
CA GLN A 64 -10.72 -19.89 11.75
C GLN A 64 -10.74 -19.17 13.10
N LEU A 65 -11.76 -18.35 13.38
CA LEU A 65 -11.96 -17.70 14.67
C LEU A 65 -12.60 -18.68 15.67
N SER A 66 -12.27 -18.55 16.96
CA SER A 66 -12.98 -19.27 18.02
C SER A 66 -14.40 -18.73 18.19
N ASP A 67 -15.30 -19.54 18.75
CA ASP A 67 -16.68 -19.14 19.07
C ASP A 67 -16.74 -17.84 19.89
N GLU A 68 -15.79 -17.67 20.81
CA GLU A 68 -15.65 -16.47 21.66
C GLU A 68 -15.32 -15.22 20.82
N LYS A 69 -14.39 -15.35 19.86
CA LYS A 69 -14.00 -14.26 18.96
C LYS A 69 -15.11 -13.92 17.96
N LEU A 70 -15.85 -14.91 17.50
CA LEU A 70 -17.02 -14.71 16.64
C LEU A 70 -18.14 -13.96 17.37
N GLU A 71 -18.41 -14.27 18.64
CA GLU A 71 -19.41 -13.53 19.41
C GLU A 71 -18.96 -12.08 19.68
N GLU A 72 -17.67 -11.85 19.97
CA GLU A 72 -17.12 -10.50 20.09
C GLU A 72 -17.33 -9.66 18.81
N GLU A 73 -16.99 -10.22 17.65
CA GLU A 73 -17.19 -9.57 16.34
C GLU A 73 -18.68 -9.34 16.04
N ARG A 74 -19.55 -10.33 16.32
CA ARG A 74 -21.01 -10.19 16.18
C ARG A 74 -21.54 -9.01 17.00
N GLN A 75 -21.12 -8.90 18.26
CA GLN A 75 -21.55 -7.82 19.15
C GLN A 75 -21.02 -6.46 18.70
N ARG A 76 -19.80 -6.39 18.14
CA ARG A 76 -19.27 -5.15 17.54
C ARG A 76 -20.13 -4.68 16.37
N LEU A 77 -20.43 -5.58 15.43
CA LEU A 77 -21.23 -5.28 14.25
C LEU A 77 -22.67 -4.84 14.60
N LEU A 78 -23.30 -5.48 15.59
CA LEU A 78 -24.63 -5.07 16.07
C LEU A 78 -24.64 -3.65 16.63
N ARG A 79 -23.56 -3.23 17.31
CA ARG A 79 -23.43 -1.85 17.81
C ARG A 79 -23.26 -0.86 16.66
N GLU A 80 -22.39 -1.17 15.69
CA GLU A 80 -22.20 -0.33 14.50
C GLU A 80 -23.52 -0.13 13.74
N LEU A 81 -24.32 -1.19 13.55
CA LEU A 81 -25.64 -1.08 12.91
C LEU A 81 -26.62 -0.22 13.72
N GLN A 82 -26.63 -0.34 15.05
CA GLN A 82 -27.44 0.52 15.90
C GLN A 82 -27.01 1.99 15.85
N GLU A 83 -25.72 2.26 15.67
CA GLU A 83 -25.19 3.62 15.52
C GLU A 83 -25.54 4.22 14.15
N GLU A 84 -25.60 3.42 13.09
CA GLU A 84 -26.01 3.87 11.74
C GLU A 84 -27.54 4.08 11.60
N GLU A 85 -28.36 3.38 12.39
CA GLU A 85 -29.82 3.54 12.39
C GLU A 85 -30.33 4.73 13.23
N ASN A 86 -29.46 5.42 13.98
CA ASN A 86 -29.78 6.61 14.81
C ASN A 86 -29.33 7.93 14.16
#